data_AF-A0A378WJZ3-F1
#
_entry.id   AF-A0A378WJZ3-F1
#
_cell.length_a   1.000
_cell.length_b   1.000
_cell.length_c   1.000
_cell.angle_alpha   90.00
_cell.angle_beta   90.00
_cell.angle_gamma   90.00
#
_symmetry.space_group_name_H-M   'P 1'
#
loop_
_entity.id
_entity.type
_entity.pdbx_description
1 polymer ?
#
loop_
_entity_poly.entity_id
_entity_poly.type
_entity_poly.pdbx_seq_one_letter_code
_entity_poly.pdbx_strand_id
1 'polypeptide(L)'
;MSRQEVISAPAIKMLIRLRGTPSAQMQSALEPHLAGRADITYSTNNGLIELSAPGITKAAGLSVVAERLGVDPAAILAFGDMPNDVPMLRMAGHGVAMGNAHPKPRPPPTRSPPPTRKTAWRGCSSAGGRARARPSVGSALN
;
A
#
# COMPACT_ATOMS: atom_id res chain seq x y z
N MET A 1 -27.72 -15.47 5.54
CA MET A 1 -27.43 -15.87 4.15
C MET A 1 -27.03 -17.33 4.13
N SER A 2 -27.58 -18.08 3.19
CA SER A 2 -27.13 -19.45 2.93
C SER A 2 -25.76 -19.44 2.25
N ARG A 3 -25.02 -20.56 2.32
CA ARG A 3 -23.76 -20.71 1.59
C ARG A 3 -23.94 -20.51 0.08
N GLN A 4 -25.08 -20.96 -0.47
CA GLN A 4 -25.40 -20.81 -1.89
C GLN A 4 -25.59 -19.35 -2.30
N GLU A 5 -26.26 -18.55 -1.47
CA GLU A 5 -26.43 -17.11 -1.74
C GLU A 5 -25.09 -16.38 -1.77
N VAL A 6 -24.18 -16.69 -0.84
CA VAL A 6 -22.86 -16.03 -0.74
C VAL A 6 -21.98 -16.27 -1.97
N ILE A 7 -22.12 -17.43 -2.63
CA ILE A 7 -21.31 -17.81 -3.81
C ILE A 7 -22.06 -17.64 -5.14
N SER A 8 -23.29 -17.12 -5.10
CA SER A 8 -24.17 -17.04 -6.29
C SER A 8 -23.74 -16.00 -7.32
N ALA A 9 -22.82 -15.09 -6.95
CA ALA A 9 -22.31 -14.05 -7.82
C ALA A 9 -20.77 -13.95 -7.71
N PRO A 10 -20.09 -13.43 -8.75
CA PRO A 10 -18.65 -13.17 -8.68
C PRO A 10 -18.30 -12.21 -7.53
N ALA A 11 -17.34 -12.59 -6.70
CA ALA A 11 -16.79 -11.73 -5.66
C ALA A 11 -15.53 -11.02 -6.14
N ILE A 12 -15.45 -9.72 -5.93
CA ILE A 12 -14.23 -8.92 -6.19
C ILE A 12 -13.13 -9.27 -5.16
N LYS A 13 -13.55 -9.57 -3.93
CA LYS A 13 -12.67 -9.90 -2.82
C LYS A 13 -13.38 -10.81 -1.83
N MET A 14 -12.66 -11.82 -1.33
CA MET A 14 -13.17 -12.72 -0.29
C MET A 14 -12.33 -12.57 0.98
N LEU A 15 -13.01 -12.50 2.13
CA LEU A 15 -12.34 -12.44 3.43
C LEU A 15 -12.66 -13.72 4.20
N ILE A 16 -11.63 -14.36 4.73
CA ILE A 16 -11.77 -15.57 5.55
C ILE A 16 -11.27 -15.25 6.95
N ARG A 17 -12.15 -15.47 7.93
CA ARG A 17 -11.90 -15.19 9.35
C ARG A 17 -11.88 -16.50 10.13
N LEU A 18 -10.77 -16.79 10.80
CA LEU A 18 -10.65 -17.86 11.78
C LEU A 18 -9.99 -17.32 13.04
N ARG A 19 -10.80 -17.03 14.07
CA ARG A 19 -10.29 -16.46 15.32
C ARG A 19 -9.37 -17.48 16.03
N GLY A 20 -8.28 -16.98 16.62
CA GLY A 20 -7.32 -17.81 17.34
C GLY A 20 -6.23 -18.44 16.49
N THR A 21 -6.34 -18.38 15.16
CA THR A 21 -5.30 -18.84 14.24
C THR A 21 -4.55 -17.62 13.66
N PRO A 22 -3.21 -17.57 13.71
CA PRO A 22 -2.46 -16.51 13.05
C PRO A 22 -2.73 -16.48 11.53
N SER A 23 -2.95 -15.29 10.97
CA SER A 23 -3.22 -15.11 9.53
C SER A 23 -2.09 -15.65 8.65
N ALA A 24 -0.85 -15.54 9.11
CA ALA A 24 0.30 -16.13 8.42
C ALA A 24 0.18 -17.66 8.29
N GLN A 25 -0.29 -18.33 9.34
CA GLN A 25 -0.54 -19.77 9.32
C GLN A 25 -1.70 -20.12 8.39
N MET A 26 -2.78 -19.34 8.42
CA MET A 26 -3.92 -19.51 7.50
C MET A 26 -3.48 -19.37 6.04
N GLN A 27 -2.65 -18.36 5.74
CA GLN A 27 -2.07 -18.18 4.40
C GLN A 27 -1.28 -19.42 4.00
N SER A 28 -0.29 -19.83 4.80
CA SER A 28 0.57 -20.97 4.46
C SER A 28 -0.23 -22.27 4.27
N ALA A 29 -1.33 -22.45 5.01
CA ALA A 29 -2.20 -23.60 4.86
C ALA A 29 -3.03 -23.56 3.57
N LEU A 30 -3.47 -22.39 3.11
CA LEU A 30 -4.36 -22.23 1.96
C LEU A 30 -3.64 -21.99 0.63
N GLU A 31 -2.43 -21.45 0.67
CA GLU A 31 -1.63 -21.11 -0.51
C GLU A 31 -1.46 -22.29 -1.49
N PRO A 32 -1.18 -23.53 -1.05
CA PRO A 32 -1.08 -24.68 -1.97
C PRO A 32 -2.39 -25.02 -2.71
N HIS A 33 -3.54 -24.66 -2.14
CA HIS A 33 -4.86 -24.97 -2.69
C HIS A 33 -5.37 -23.90 -3.66
N LEU A 34 -4.77 -22.70 -3.64
CA LEU A 34 -5.23 -21.52 -4.36
C LEU A 34 -4.24 -21.02 -5.42
N ALA A 35 -3.12 -21.73 -5.60
CA ALA A 35 -2.10 -21.41 -6.60
C ALA A 35 -2.73 -21.17 -7.99
N GLY A 36 -2.48 -19.99 -8.55
CA GLY A 36 -2.99 -19.56 -9.85
C GLY A 36 -4.48 -19.19 -9.90
N ARG A 37 -5.21 -19.30 -8.78
CA ARG A 37 -6.65 -18.99 -8.70
C ARG A 37 -6.95 -17.74 -7.89
N ALA A 38 -6.18 -17.47 -6.85
CA ALA A 38 -6.31 -16.27 -6.02
C ALA A 38 -4.99 -15.94 -5.33
N ASP A 39 -4.75 -14.65 -5.13
CA ASP A 39 -3.67 -14.16 -4.28
C ASP A 39 -4.20 -14.01 -2.85
N ILE A 40 -3.44 -14.53 -1.89
CA ILE A 40 -3.74 -14.43 -0.46
C ILE A 40 -2.87 -13.34 0.15
N THR A 41 -3.49 -12.40 0.85
CA THR A 41 -2.80 -11.38 1.65
C THR A 41 -3.43 -11.30 3.04
N TYR A 42 -2.73 -10.66 3.97
CA TYR A 42 -3.31 -10.26 5.24
C TYR A 42 -2.72 -8.93 5.71
N SER A 43 -3.58 -8.11 6.30
CA SER A 43 -3.25 -6.79 6.87
C SER A 43 -3.04 -6.84 8.38
N THR A 44 -3.36 -7.96 9.03
CA THR A 44 -3.12 -8.18 10.46
C THR A 44 -2.91 -9.68 10.69
N ASN A 45 -2.20 -10.06 11.77
CA ASN A 45 -1.97 -11.47 12.10
C ASN A 45 -3.01 -12.05 13.08
N ASN A 46 -4.23 -11.51 13.10
CA ASN A 46 -5.28 -11.86 14.07
C ASN A 46 -6.35 -12.84 13.51
N GLY A 47 -5.97 -13.64 12.52
CA GLY A 47 -6.82 -14.66 11.91
C GLY A 47 -7.75 -14.14 10.82
N LEU A 48 -7.29 -13.13 10.06
CA LEU A 48 -7.97 -12.64 8.88
C LEU A 48 -7.03 -12.77 7.67
N ILE A 49 -7.51 -13.42 6.63
CA ILE A 49 -6.88 -13.39 5.31
C ILE A 49 -7.85 -12.84 4.27
N GLU A 50 -7.26 -12.29 3.22
CA GLU A 50 -7.92 -11.58 2.15
C GLU A 50 -7.51 -12.24 0.82
N LEU A 51 -8.49 -12.73 0.07
CA LEU A 51 -8.29 -13.35 -1.23
C LEU A 51 -8.74 -12.38 -2.32
N SER A 52 -7.88 -12.16 -3.30
CA SER A 52 -8.18 -11.34 -4.49
C SER A 52 -7.84 -12.13 -5.76
N ALA A 53 -8.35 -11.70 -6.91
CA ALA A 53 -7.94 -12.29 -8.18
C ALA A 53 -6.41 -12.15 -8.36
N PRO A 54 -5.75 -13.09 -9.06
CA PRO A 54 -4.30 -13.04 -9.26
C PRO A 54 -3.84 -11.71 -9.86
N GLY A 55 -2.77 -11.14 -9.30
CA GLY A 55 -2.20 -9.87 -9.72
C GLY A 55 -2.91 -8.62 -9.17
N ILE A 56 -4.05 -8.76 -8.49
CA ILE A 56 -4.77 -7.64 -7.88
C ILE A 56 -4.14 -7.28 -6.53
N THR A 57 -3.20 -6.34 -6.56
CA THR A 57 -2.45 -5.88 -5.38
C THR A 57 -2.52 -4.36 -5.22
N LYS A 58 -2.11 -3.84 -4.05
CA LYS A 58 -1.96 -2.40 -3.83
C LYS A 58 -1.01 -1.75 -4.84
N ALA A 59 0.09 -2.43 -5.17
CA ALA A 59 1.04 -1.95 -6.17
C ALA A 59 0.39 -1.85 -7.55
N ALA A 60 -0.27 -2.91 -8.02
CA ALA A 60 -0.95 -2.92 -9.32
C ALA A 60 -2.03 -1.84 -9.39
N GLY A 61 -2.84 -1.68 -8.35
CA GLY A 61 -3.84 -0.60 -8.27
C GLY A 61 -3.21 0.78 -8.33
N LEU A 62 -2.09 1.00 -7.62
CA LEU A 62 -1.38 2.27 -7.66
C LEU A 62 -0.75 2.55 -9.03
N SER A 63 -0.22 1.54 -9.73
CA SER A 63 0.25 1.68 -11.11
C SER A 63 -0.86 2.17 -12.04
N VAL A 64 -2.04 1.53 -11.96
CA VAL A 64 -3.21 1.90 -12.80
C VAL A 64 -3.64 3.35 -12.53
N VAL A 65 -3.66 3.77 -11.26
CA VAL A 65 -4.02 5.16 -10.91
C VAL A 65 -2.96 6.14 -11.40
N ALA A 66 -1.68 5.84 -11.22
CA ALA A 66 -0.58 6.70 -11.67
C ALA A 66 -0.62 6.91 -13.19
N GLU A 67 -0.82 5.83 -13.96
CA GLU A 67 -0.94 5.88 -15.41
C GLU A 67 -2.13 6.76 -15.85
N ARG A 68 -3.31 6.54 -15.25
CA ARG A 68 -4.51 7.33 -15.57
C ARG A 68 -4.36 8.82 -15.28
N LEU A 69 -3.52 9.17 -14.30
CA LEU A 69 -3.26 10.55 -13.91
C LEU A 69 -2.02 11.14 -14.61
N GLY A 70 -1.29 10.38 -15.43
CA GLY A 70 -0.03 10.81 -16.03
C GLY A 70 1.06 11.13 -15.01
N VAL A 71 1.04 10.47 -13.85
CA VAL A 71 2.00 10.67 -12.76
C VAL A 71 3.14 9.67 -12.92
N ASP A 72 4.36 10.18 -13.02
CA ASP A 72 5.58 9.35 -12.96
C ASP A 72 5.67 8.64 -11.60
N PRO A 73 5.89 7.30 -11.55
CA PRO A 73 6.18 6.58 -10.31
C PRO A 73 7.25 7.24 -9.43
N ALA A 74 8.25 7.90 -10.01
CA ALA A 74 9.29 8.63 -9.29
C ALA A 74 8.75 9.82 -8.46
N ALA A 75 7.59 10.37 -8.84
CA ALA A 75 6.91 11.45 -8.12
C ALA A 75 5.97 10.93 -7.01
N ILE A 76 5.83 9.60 -6.86
CA ILE A 76 4.93 9.00 -5.89
C ILE A 76 5.61 8.86 -4.52
N LEU A 77 4.89 9.33 -3.49
CA LEU A 77 5.18 9.08 -2.08
C LEU A 77 4.16 8.06 -1.54
N ALA A 78 4.64 6.90 -1.08
CA ALA A 78 3.80 5.83 -0.55
C ALA A 78 4.16 5.49 0.90
N PHE A 79 3.17 5.14 1.71
CA PHE A 79 3.32 4.74 3.11
C PHE A 79 2.73 3.35 3.33
N GLY A 80 3.35 2.55 4.19
CA GLY A 80 2.87 1.20 4.49
C GLY A 80 3.51 0.62 5.75
N ASP A 81 2.85 -0.39 6.30
CA ASP A 81 3.20 -0.99 7.58
C ASP A 81 3.16 -2.52 7.53
N MET A 82 2.51 -3.10 6.52
CA MET A 82 2.30 -4.54 6.41
C MET A 82 3.06 -5.16 5.22
N PRO A 83 3.28 -6.48 5.25
CA PRO A 83 4.00 -7.17 4.17
C PRO A 83 3.36 -6.98 2.78
N ASN A 84 2.04 -6.82 2.69
CA ASN A 84 1.34 -6.56 1.43
C ASN A 84 1.56 -5.16 0.86
N ASP A 85 2.14 -4.23 1.63
CA ASP A 85 2.51 -2.88 1.16
C ASP A 85 3.86 -2.88 0.45
N VAL A 86 4.72 -3.87 0.72
CA VAL A 86 6.12 -3.88 0.25
C VAL A 86 6.24 -3.67 -1.26
N PRO A 87 5.45 -4.34 -2.13
CA PRO A 87 5.54 -4.10 -3.57
C PRO A 87 5.20 -2.64 -3.94
N MET A 88 4.21 -2.04 -3.28
CA MET A 88 3.78 -0.65 -3.53
C MET A 88 4.87 0.34 -3.07
N LEU A 89 5.47 0.10 -1.90
CA LEU A 89 6.56 0.93 -1.37
C LEU A 89 7.83 0.87 -2.23
N ARG A 90 8.07 -0.27 -2.91
CA ARG A 90 9.19 -0.41 -3.85
C ARG A 90 8.94 0.27 -5.19
N MET A 91 7.69 0.32 -5.62
CA MET A 91 7.30 0.93 -6.88
C MET A 91 7.33 2.47 -6.81
N ALA A 92 6.96 3.04 -5.66
CA ALA A 92 6.98 4.48 -5.45
C ALA A 92 8.41 5.03 -5.45
N GLY A 93 8.61 6.22 -6.02
CA GLY A 93 9.87 6.95 -5.96
C GLY A 93 10.33 7.20 -4.52
N HIS A 94 9.37 7.32 -3.58
CA HIS A 94 9.62 7.33 -2.16
C HIS A 94 8.65 6.44 -1.39
N GLY A 95 9.13 5.29 -0.90
CA GLY A 95 8.38 4.39 -0.03
C GLY A 95 8.78 4.51 1.44
N VAL A 96 7.81 4.73 2.33
CA VAL A 96 8.01 4.88 3.77
C VAL A 96 7.40 3.68 4.50
N ALA A 97 8.22 2.93 5.22
CA ALA A 97 7.76 1.97 6.21
C ALA A 97 7.47 2.67 7.53
N MET A 98 6.28 2.47 8.10
CA MET A 98 5.87 3.11 9.35
C MET A 98 6.69 2.62 10.55
N GLY A 99 6.81 3.44 11.60
CA GLY A 99 7.64 3.10 12.77
C GLY A 99 7.17 1.87 13.56
N ASN A 100 5.90 1.51 13.43
CA ASN A 100 5.25 0.33 14.01
C ASN A 100 5.04 -0.78 12.97
N ALA A 101 5.70 -0.69 11.81
CA ALA A 101 5.52 -1.67 10.75
C ALA A 101 5.91 -3.07 11.22
N HIS A 102 5.35 -4.09 10.56
CA HIS A 102 5.66 -5.50 10.81
C HIS A 102 7.20 -5.72 10.83
N PRO A 103 7.75 -6.86 11.27
CA PRO A 103 9.18 -7.13 11.08
C PRO A 103 9.60 -7.36 9.61
N LYS A 104 8.63 -7.58 8.72
CA LYS A 104 8.80 -7.88 7.28
C LYS A 104 8.39 -6.78 6.26
N PRO A 105 8.58 -5.47 6.52
CA PRO A 105 8.53 -4.41 5.53
C PRO A 105 9.87 -3.68 5.54
N ARG A 106 10.76 -4.04 4.62
CA ARG A 106 11.91 -3.21 4.31
C ARG A 106 11.94 -2.96 2.80
N PRO A 107 11.49 -1.79 2.32
CA PRO A 107 11.90 -1.32 1.01
C PRO A 107 13.42 -1.00 1.03
N PRO A 108 14.11 -1.03 -0.11
CA PRO A 108 15.52 -0.62 -0.18
C PRO A 108 15.69 0.83 0.31
N PRO A 109 16.86 1.21 0.86
CA PRO A 109 17.09 2.59 1.27
C PRO A 109 16.98 3.52 0.04
N THR A 110 15.93 4.33 -0.02
CA THR A 110 15.83 5.43 -0.98
C THR A 110 16.87 6.50 -0.62
N ARG A 111 17.54 7.10 -1.60
CA ARG A 111 18.43 8.26 -1.44
C ARG A 111 17.81 9.24 -0.44
N SER A 112 18.53 9.50 0.65
CA SER A 112 18.11 10.43 1.70
C SER A 112 17.71 11.77 1.10
N PRO A 113 16.62 12.41 1.56
CA PRO A 113 16.38 13.81 1.24
C PRO A 113 17.54 14.67 1.80
N PRO A 114 17.76 15.91 1.32
CA PRO A 114 18.56 16.88 2.06
C PRO A 114 18.03 16.96 3.50
N PRO A 115 18.89 17.20 4.50
CA PRO A 115 18.56 16.98 5.90
C PRO A 115 17.49 17.95 6.38
N THR A 116 16.22 17.58 6.24
CA THR A 116 15.13 18.15 7.01
C THR A 116 14.71 17.10 8.03
N ARG A 117 15.22 17.28 9.26
CA ARG A 117 14.74 16.73 10.54
C ARG A 117 14.12 15.33 10.48
N LYS A 118 14.84 14.35 11.05
CA LYS A 118 14.37 13.01 11.46
C LYS A 118 12.85 12.98 11.71
N THR A 119 12.09 12.39 10.80
CA THR A 119 10.67 12.12 11.01
C THR A 119 10.40 10.65 10.68
N ALA A 120 10.35 9.84 11.74
CA ALA A 120 9.24 8.90 11.82
C ALA A 120 7.98 9.75 11.65
N TRP A 121 7.21 9.52 10.59
CA TRP A 121 6.04 10.34 10.28
C TRP A 121 5.03 10.22 11.44
N ARG A 122 5.05 11.21 12.34
CA ARG A 122 3.94 11.48 13.25
C ARG A 122 2.96 12.30 12.42
N GLY A 123 1.70 11.86 12.39
CA GLY A 123 0.69 12.32 11.44
C GLY A 123 0.65 13.82 11.23
N CYS A 124 0.22 14.22 10.03
CA CYS A 124 -0.03 15.61 9.67
C CYS A 124 -1.10 16.20 10.60
N SER A 125 -0.67 16.79 11.71
CA SER A 125 -1.45 17.65 12.58
C SER A 125 -0.82 19.03 12.59
N SER A 126 -1.15 19.81 11.57
CA SER A 126 -1.43 21.25 11.70
C SER A 126 -2.01 21.75 10.38
N ALA A 127 -3.32 21.93 10.41
CA ALA A 127 -4.04 22.76 9.47
C ALA A 127 -3.48 24.20 9.53
N GLY A 128 -3.40 24.86 8.38
CA GLY A 128 -3.29 26.32 8.31
C GLY A 128 -2.12 26.83 7.48
N GLY A 129 -2.24 26.79 6.15
CA GLY A 129 -1.32 27.49 5.27
C GLY A 129 -1.74 27.40 3.81
N ARG A 130 -2.61 28.31 3.36
CA ARG A 130 -2.95 28.45 1.94
C ARG A 130 -1.66 28.77 1.17
N ALA A 131 -1.20 27.83 0.34
CA ALA A 131 -0.18 28.13 -0.65
C ALA A 131 -0.78 29.07 -1.72
N ARG A 132 -0.50 30.37 -1.63
CA ARG A 132 -0.67 31.29 -2.76
C ARG A 132 0.56 31.15 -3.65
N ALA A 133 0.35 30.73 -4.90
CA ALA A 133 1.33 30.90 -5.96
C ALA A 133 1.55 32.41 -6.19
N ARG A 134 2.80 32.87 -6.15
CA ARG A 134 3.22 34.19 -6.66
C ARG A 134 3.87 33.97 -8.02
N PRO A 135 3.51 34.74 -9.07
CA PRO A 135 4.24 34.70 -10.33
C PRO A 135 5.57 35.45 -10.18
N SER A 136 6.63 34.88 -10.75
CA SER A 136 7.95 35.51 -10.87
C SER A 136 7.90 36.64 -11.89
N VAL A 137 8.20 37.87 -11.46
CA VAL A 137 8.43 38.99 -12.37
C VAL A 137 9.91 38.98 -12.75
N GLY A 138 10.22 38.70 -14.01
CA GLY A 138 11.55 38.87 -14.57
C GLY A 138 11.82 40.36 -14.79
N SER A 139 12.85 40.87 -14.14
CA SER A 139 13.42 42.21 -14.38
C SER A 139 14.82 42.01 -14.95
N ALA A 140 14.95 42.19 -16.26
CA ALA A 140 16.20 42.55 -16.90
C ALA A 140 15.93 43.81 -17.72
N LEU A 141 16.40 44.94 -17.21
CA LEU A 141 16.51 46.21 -17.92
C LEU A 141 17.97 46.38 -18.35
N ASN A 142 18.11 46.82 -19.60
CA ASN A 142 19.27 47.35 -20.32
C ASN A 142 20.47 46.43 -20.59
#